data_AF-A0A0Q6VN09-F1
#
_entry.id   AF-A0A0Q6VN09-F1
#
_cell.length_a   1.000
_cell.length_b   1.000
_cell.length_c   1.000
_cell.angle_alpha   90.00
_cell.angle_beta   90.00
_cell.angle_gamma   90.00
#
_symmetry.space_group_name_H-M   'P 1'
#
loop_
_entity.id
_entity.type
_entity.pdbx_description
1 polymer ?
#
loop_
_entity_poly.entity_id
_entity_poly.type
_entity_poly.pdbx_seq_one_letter_code
_entity_poly.pdbx_strand_id
1 'polypeptide(L)'
;MSPDQLAYFSGWASIIGLAVSLASLSYVRSIKANIIKFRRRLRLQQVCDDVLDICHANQLRHPKWRGKVASLKGNLPIHVWHRFTPKGRAIITVHCFLDAGDAPALVEALEDLRSYSEDL
;
A
#
# COMPACT_ATOMS: atom_id res chain seq x y z
N MET A 1 11.08 -53.95 -16.86
CA MET A 1 10.01 -52.99 -16.50
C MET A 1 8.81 -53.29 -17.37
N SER A 2 7.66 -53.59 -16.78
CA SER A 2 6.44 -53.86 -17.54
C SER A 2 5.83 -52.53 -18.06
N PRO A 3 5.15 -52.54 -19.21
CA PRO A 3 4.53 -51.35 -19.80
C PRO A 3 3.54 -50.65 -18.85
N ASP A 4 2.89 -51.41 -17.96
CA ASP A 4 1.95 -50.88 -16.95
C ASP A 4 2.65 -50.01 -15.90
N GLN A 5 3.90 -50.34 -15.54
CA GLN A 5 4.69 -49.53 -14.62
C GLN A 5 5.11 -48.21 -15.27
N LEU A 6 5.48 -48.23 -16.56
CA LEU A 6 5.85 -47.02 -17.31
C LEU A 6 4.67 -46.05 -17.47
N ALA A 7 3.46 -46.56 -17.73
CA ALA A 7 2.25 -45.75 -17.81
C ALA A 7 1.85 -45.13 -16.45
N TYR A 8 2.04 -45.87 -15.36
CA TYR A 8 1.81 -45.35 -14.01
C TYR A 8 2.79 -44.20 -13.68
N PHE A 9 4.10 -44.41 -13.88
CA PHE A 9 5.11 -43.37 -13.62
C PHE A 9 4.93 -42.13 -14.49
N SER A 10 4.56 -42.27 -15.77
CA SER A 10 4.31 -41.13 -16.66
C SER A 10 3.08 -40.33 -16.25
N GLY A 11 2.01 -40.99 -15.75
CA GLY A 11 0.83 -40.34 -15.19
C GLY A 11 1.16 -39.48 -13.97
N TRP A 12 1.95 -40.01 -13.03
CA TRP A 12 2.41 -39.26 -11.86
C TRP A 12 3.36 -38.12 -12.22
N ALA A 13 4.24 -38.31 -13.20
CA ALA A 13 5.11 -37.25 -13.70
C ALA A 13 4.32 -36.06 -14.26
N SER A 14 3.22 -36.32 -14.97
CA SER A 14 2.33 -35.27 -15.50
C SER A 14 1.63 -34.48 -14.38
N ILE A 15 1.09 -35.18 -13.37
CA ILE A 15 0.40 -34.56 -12.22
C ILE A 15 1.37 -33.68 -11.42
N ILE A 16 2.58 -34.20 -11.14
CA ILE A 16 3.61 -33.46 -10.41
C ILE A 16 4.07 -32.25 -11.23
N GLY A 17 4.27 -32.40 -12.54
CA GLY A 17 4.63 -31.29 -13.42
C GLY A 17 3.59 -30.18 -13.45
N LEU A 18 2.31 -30.53 -13.44
CA LEU A 18 1.20 -29.57 -13.38
C LEU A 18 1.16 -28.84 -12.03
N ALA A 19 1.34 -29.56 -10.92
CA ALA A 19 1.39 -28.97 -9.58
C ALA A 19 2.55 -27.97 -9.42
N VAL A 20 3.75 -28.32 -9.91
CA VAL A 20 4.92 -27.42 -9.91
C VAL A 20 4.63 -26.18 -10.75
N SER A 21 4.01 -26.35 -11.92
CA SER A 21 3.66 -25.24 -12.81
C SER A 21 2.66 -24.26 -12.17
N LEU A 22 1.64 -24.79 -11.47
CA LEU A 22 0.69 -23.97 -10.71
C LEU A 22 1.35 -23.23 -9.55
N ALA A 23 2.24 -23.90 -8.81
CA ALA A 23 3.00 -23.30 -7.72
C ALA A 23 3.93 -22.18 -8.22
N SER A 24 4.62 -22.39 -9.34
CA SER A 24 5.45 -21.34 -9.95
C SER A 24 4.60 -20.14 -10.40
N LEU A 25 3.43 -20.38 -10.99
CA LEU A 25 2.53 -19.32 -11.43
C LEU A 25 1.95 -18.52 -10.25
N SER A 26 1.53 -19.20 -9.18
CA SER A 26 1.02 -18.55 -7.97
C SER A 26 2.11 -17.72 -7.28
N TYR A 27 3.33 -18.24 -7.24
CA TYR A 27 4.50 -17.55 -6.69
C TYR A 27 4.83 -16.27 -7.49
N VAL A 28 4.85 -16.33 -8.82
CA VAL A 28 5.08 -15.15 -9.67
C VAL A 28 3.99 -14.09 -9.47
N ARG A 29 2.72 -14.51 -9.34
CA ARG A 29 1.61 -13.59 -9.04
C ARG A 29 1.77 -12.94 -7.67
N SER A 30 2.18 -13.72 -6.67
CA SER A 30 2.46 -13.23 -5.32
C SER A 30 3.58 -12.18 -5.32
N ILE A 31 4.70 -12.45 -6.00
CA ILE A 31 5.79 -11.49 -6.16
C ILE A 31 5.32 -10.20 -6.82
N LYS A 32 4.57 -10.30 -7.93
CA LYS A 32 4.05 -9.10 -8.63
C LYS A 32 3.13 -8.29 -7.72
N ALA A 33 2.24 -8.94 -6.98
CA ALA A 33 1.37 -8.27 -6.02
C ALA A 33 2.16 -7.56 -4.92
N ASN A 34 3.17 -8.23 -4.35
CA ASN A 34 4.06 -7.65 -3.34
C ASN A 34 4.87 -6.47 -3.88
N ILE A 35 5.41 -6.55 -5.10
CA ILE A 35 6.12 -5.44 -5.73
C ILE A 35 5.19 -4.25 -5.95
N ILE A 36 3.95 -4.47 -6.40
CA ILE A 36 2.97 -3.39 -6.58
C ILE A 36 2.63 -2.76 -5.23
N LYS A 37 2.41 -3.58 -4.20
CA LYS A 37 2.15 -3.11 -2.83
C LYS A 37 3.32 -2.27 -2.30
N PHE A 38 4.55 -2.75 -2.46
CA PHE A 38 5.76 -2.05 -2.06
C PHE A 38 5.92 -0.71 -2.80
N ARG A 39 5.74 -0.70 -4.12
CA ARG A 39 5.80 0.54 -4.92
C ARG A 39 4.72 1.54 -4.51
N ARG A 40 3.51 1.08 -4.18
CA ARG A 40 2.45 1.96 -3.66
C ARG A 40 2.82 2.54 -2.29
N ARG A 41 3.37 1.73 -1.39
CA ARG A 41 3.87 2.18 -0.08
C ARG A 41 4.94 3.24 -0.22
N LEU A 42 5.92 3.01 -1.11
CA LEU A 42 7.03 3.93 -1.34
C LEU A 42 6.56 5.27 -1.93
N ARG A 43 5.61 5.25 -2.87
CA ARG A 43 4.98 6.49 -3.38
C ARG A 43 4.21 7.25 -2.31
N LEU A 44 3.46 6.54 -1.47
CA LEU A 44 2.72 7.14 -0.37
C LEU A 44 3.66 7.82 0.63
N GLN A 45 4.76 7.15 1.00
CA GLN A 45 5.79 7.73 1.85
C GLN A 45 6.39 9.00 1.25
N GLN A 46 6.77 8.96 -0.03
CA GLN A 46 7.29 10.15 -0.73
C GLN A 46 6.29 11.31 -0.71
N VAL A 47 5.01 11.05 -0.94
CA VAL A 47 3.97 12.11 -0.91
C VAL A 47 3.74 12.63 0.50
N CYS A 48 3.79 11.77 1.53
CA CYS A 48 3.72 12.21 2.93
C CYS A 48 4.93 13.07 3.31
N ASP A 49 6.15 12.63 2.98
CA ASP A 49 7.38 13.38 3.27
C ASP A 49 7.37 14.74 2.55
N ASP A 50 6.96 14.77 1.28
CA ASP A 50 6.76 16.02 0.52
C ASP A 50 5.77 16.98 1.21
N VAL A 51 4.69 16.45 1.79
CA VAL A 51 3.70 17.27 2.49
C VAL A 51 4.22 17.72 3.85
N LEU A 52 4.97 16.88 4.57
CA LEU A 52 5.64 17.25 5.81
C LEU A 52 6.61 18.42 5.58
N ASP A 53 7.43 18.38 4.53
CA ASP A 53 8.32 19.48 4.18
C ASP A 53 7.57 20.79 3.91
N ILE A 54 6.40 20.72 3.25
CA ILE A 54 5.54 21.88 3.00
C ILE A 54 4.91 22.42 4.30
N CYS A 55 4.58 21.52 5.23
CA CYS A 55 4.08 21.89 6.56
C CYS A 55 5.15 22.59 7.37
N HIS A 56 6.38 22.05 7.39
CA HIS A 56 7.53 22.67 8.07
C HIS A 56 7.88 24.03 7.47
N ALA A 57 7.73 24.21 6.15
CA ALA A 57 7.88 25.51 5.50
C ALA A 57 6.70 26.48 5.74
N ASN A 58 5.63 26.03 6.43
CA ASN A 58 4.39 26.76 6.65
C ASN A 58 3.71 27.26 5.35
N GLN A 59 3.87 26.51 4.25
CA GLN A 59 3.40 26.89 2.91
C GLN A 59 2.15 26.12 2.47
N LEU A 60 1.47 25.41 3.37
CA LEU A 60 0.29 24.58 3.08
C LEU A 60 -0.81 25.29 2.26
N ARG A 61 -1.00 26.59 2.46
CA ARG A 61 -2.03 27.38 1.77
C ARG A 61 -1.60 27.90 0.39
N HIS A 62 -0.34 27.72 0.01
CA HIS A 62 0.19 28.27 -1.22
C HIS A 62 -0.38 27.51 -2.44
N PRO A 63 -0.86 28.20 -3.48
CA PRO A 63 -1.52 27.58 -4.63
C PRO A 63 -0.65 26.57 -5.38
N LYS A 64 0.68 26.76 -5.35
CA LYS A 64 1.68 25.81 -5.92
C LYS A 64 1.57 24.40 -5.33
N TRP A 65 1.17 24.27 -4.06
CA TRP A 65 1.17 22.99 -3.34
C TRP A 65 -0.19 22.28 -3.31
N ARG A 66 -1.26 22.95 -3.79
CA ARG A 66 -2.60 22.35 -3.88
C ARG A 66 -2.63 21.02 -4.64
N GLY A 67 -1.80 20.88 -5.67
CA GLY A 67 -1.68 19.63 -6.43
C GLY A 67 -1.11 18.48 -5.59
N LYS A 68 -0.09 18.74 -4.76
CA LYS A 68 0.51 17.73 -3.87
C LYS A 68 -0.44 17.37 -2.73
N VAL A 69 -1.11 18.35 -2.16
CA VAL A 69 -2.16 18.18 -1.13
C VAL A 69 -3.33 17.34 -1.67
N ALA A 70 -3.79 17.62 -2.89
CA ALA A 70 -4.81 16.81 -3.57
C ALA A 70 -4.33 15.39 -3.89
N SER A 71 -3.05 15.23 -4.26
CA SER A 71 -2.44 13.91 -4.46
C SER A 71 -2.43 13.09 -3.17
N LEU A 72 -2.09 13.69 -2.03
CA LEU A 72 -2.13 13.01 -0.74
C LEU A 72 -3.55 12.53 -0.41
N LYS A 73 -4.56 13.38 -0.62
CA LYS A 73 -5.98 13.00 -0.44
C LYS A 73 -6.39 11.84 -1.34
N GLY A 74 -5.97 11.84 -2.61
CA GLY A 74 -6.26 10.78 -3.55
C GLY A 74 -5.62 9.44 -3.19
N ASN A 75 -4.43 9.46 -2.57
CA ASN A 75 -3.74 8.25 -2.14
C ASN A 75 -4.21 7.73 -0.75
N LEU A 76 -4.90 8.57 0.03
CA LEU A 76 -5.50 8.21 1.32
C LEU A 76 -7.04 8.20 1.23
N PRO A 77 -7.65 7.21 0.55
CA PRO A 77 -9.10 7.16 0.43
C PRO A 77 -9.75 6.99 1.81
N ILE A 78 -10.81 7.75 2.07
CA ILE A 78 -11.65 7.56 3.26
C ILE A 78 -12.70 6.50 2.93
N HIS A 79 -12.72 5.42 3.69
CA HIS A 79 -13.78 4.42 3.63
C HIS A 79 -14.67 4.50 4.87
N VAL A 80 -15.95 4.11 4.75
CA VAL A 80 -16.91 4.14 5.87
C VAL A 80 -16.39 3.35 7.08
N TRP A 81 -15.67 2.26 6.82
CA TRP A 81 -15.10 1.38 7.84
C TRP A 81 -13.91 2.00 8.59
N HIS A 82 -13.33 3.09 8.09
CA HIS A 82 -12.18 3.75 8.72
C HIS A 82 -12.49 4.31 10.11
N ARG A 83 -13.76 4.57 10.42
CA ARG A 83 -14.16 4.98 11.78
C ARG A 83 -13.94 3.89 12.83
N PHE A 84 -13.87 2.63 12.41
CA PHE A 84 -13.78 1.48 13.31
C PHE A 84 -12.35 0.97 13.51
N THR A 85 -11.38 1.44 12.73
CA THR A 85 -9.97 1.05 12.87
C THR A 85 -9.13 2.25 13.33
N PRO A 86 -8.11 2.04 14.20
CA PRO A 86 -7.26 3.13 14.68
C PRO A 86 -6.54 3.84 13.50
N LYS A 87 -6.00 3.05 12.56
CA LYS A 87 -5.43 3.54 11.30
C LYS A 87 -6.44 4.35 10.48
N GLY A 88 -7.67 3.89 10.36
CA GLY A 88 -8.70 4.60 9.61
C GLY A 88 -9.06 5.94 10.24
N ARG A 89 -9.09 6.01 11.58
CA ARG A 89 -9.27 7.27 12.31
C ARG A 89 -8.13 8.24 12.04
N ALA A 90 -6.88 7.79 12.07
CA ALA A 90 -5.73 8.61 11.70
C ALA A 90 -5.85 9.18 10.27
N ILE A 91 -6.29 8.38 9.29
CA ILE A 91 -6.55 8.85 7.92
C ILE A 91 -7.62 9.96 7.90
N ILE A 92 -8.71 9.78 8.66
CA ILE A 92 -9.78 10.79 8.74
C ILE A 92 -9.23 12.07 9.37
N THR A 93 -8.46 11.97 10.44
CA THR A 93 -7.81 13.10 11.12
C THR A 93 -6.87 13.87 10.20
N VAL A 94 -6.05 13.17 9.41
CA VAL A 94 -5.19 13.79 8.38
C VAL A 94 -6.01 14.59 7.38
N HIS A 95 -7.13 14.05 6.89
CA HIS A 95 -8.03 14.80 5.99
C HIS A 95 -8.65 16.03 6.64
N CYS A 96 -9.11 15.91 7.89
CA CYS A 96 -9.65 17.03 8.65
C CYS A 96 -8.63 18.18 8.79
N PHE A 97 -7.38 17.88 9.13
CA PHE A 97 -6.34 18.91 9.25
C PHE A 97 -5.86 19.46 7.92
N LEU A 98 -5.89 18.64 6.85
CA LEU A 98 -5.69 19.12 5.49
C LEU A 98 -6.74 20.15 5.08
N ASP A 99 -8.00 19.93 5.45
CA ASP A 99 -9.12 20.83 5.16
C ASP A 99 -9.09 22.10 6.02
N ALA A 100 -8.71 21.97 7.29
CA ALA A 100 -8.51 23.11 8.19
C ALA A 100 -7.29 23.96 7.79
N GLY A 101 -6.33 23.37 7.06
CA GLY A 101 -5.07 24.01 6.70
C GLY A 101 -4.19 24.30 7.92
N ASP A 102 -4.26 23.42 8.91
CA ASP A 102 -3.50 23.50 10.16
C ASP A 102 -2.20 22.69 10.02
N ALA A 103 -1.08 23.39 9.81
CA ALA A 103 0.23 22.79 9.56
C ALA A 103 0.76 21.94 10.72
N PRO A 104 0.83 22.45 11.97
CA PRO A 104 1.35 21.68 13.09
C PRO A 104 0.50 20.44 13.40
N ALA A 105 -0.83 20.57 13.39
CA ALA A 105 -1.72 19.43 13.65
C ALA A 105 -1.64 18.37 12.54
N LEU A 106 -1.39 18.79 11.30
CA LEU A 106 -1.19 17.86 10.18
C LEU A 106 0.12 17.06 10.30
N VAL A 107 1.21 17.68 10.79
CA VAL A 107 2.47 16.97 11.02
C VAL A 107 2.27 15.84 12.03
N GLU A 108 1.65 16.14 13.17
CA GLU A 108 1.39 15.14 14.22
C GLU A 108 0.50 14.00 13.71
N ALA A 109 -0.54 14.32 12.93
CA ALA A 109 -1.41 13.30 12.34
C ALA A 109 -0.72 12.44 11.27
N LEU A 110 0.24 13.00 10.52
CA LEU A 110 1.05 12.25 9.55
C LEU A 110 2.08 11.35 10.24
N GLU A 111 2.67 11.80 11.35
CA GLU A 111 3.55 10.98 12.19
C GLU A 111 2.77 9.83 12.87
N ASP A 112 1.58 10.11 13.40
CA ASP A 112 0.70 9.07 13.94
C ASP A 112 0.31 8.05 12.85
N LEU A 113 -0.04 8.51 11.65
CA LEU A 113 -0.31 7.61 10.51
C LEU A 113 0.91 6.75 10.12
N ARG A 114 2.12 7.30 10.27
CA ARG A 114 3.38 6.60 10.00
C ARG A 114 3.66 5.53 11.06
N SER A 115 3.23 5.72 12.31
CA SER A 115 3.33 4.68 13.36
C SER A 115 2.56 3.40 12.98
N TYR A 116 1.36 3.54 12.41
CA TYR A 116 0.58 2.42 11.85
C TYR A 116 1.16 1.86 10.55
N SER A 117 2.25 2.45 10.04
CA SER A 117 2.90 2.03 8.81
C SER A 117 4.05 1.05 9.02
N GLU A 118 4.48 0.74 10.25
CA GLU A 118 5.45 -0.35 10.48
C GLU A 118 4.91 -1.72 10.04
N ASP A 119 3.59 -1.90 10.08
CA ASP A 119 2.88 -3.11 9.60
C ASP A 119 2.48 -3.08 8.11
N LEU A 120 2.88 -2.06 7.33
CA LEU A 120 2.33 -1.79 5.98
C LEU A 120 2.94 -2.64 4.87
#